data_AF-A0A8T5SHT1-F1
#
_entry.id   AF-A0A8T5SHT1-F1
#
_cell.length_a   1.000
_cell.length_b   1.000
_cell.length_c   1.000
_cell.angle_alpha   90.00
_cell.angle_beta   90.00
_cell.angle_gamma   90.00
#
_symmetry.space_group_name_H-M   'P 1'
#
loop_
_entity.id
_entity.type
_entity.pdbx_description
1 polymer ?
#
loop_
_entity_poly.entity_id
_entity_poly.type
_entity_poly.pdbx_seq_one_letter_code
_entity_poly.pdbx_strand_id
1 'polypeptide(L)'
;MKYFIKIFKESIIIVILSSIFGLFSGTLLSSNDEILYTIPIFLLILPALNSLIGDISTVLVSRLTTHLYIGTILPKIQRSERLKEDFYGLFFTLLLSLGFLIIAGFSVGIISGVKLVNPFLIILIMILTIIILFFMMFILLFLSAIYLFKRGTDPNNFLIPFITSLADFLTPLFIILFITIFI
;
A
#
# COMPACT_ATOMS: atom_id res chain seq x y z
N MET A 1 22.19 -19.52 18.57
CA MET A 1 23.02 -18.86 17.54
C MET A 1 22.55 -19.09 16.09
N LYS A 2 22.38 -20.32 15.60
CA LYS A 2 21.98 -20.58 14.18
C LYS A 2 20.68 -19.88 13.76
N TYR A 3 19.67 -19.85 14.64
CA TYR A 3 18.39 -19.18 14.37
C TYR A 3 18.54 -17.65 14.29
N PHE A 4 19.33 -17.06 15.17
CA PHE A 4 19.65 -15.63 15.12
C PHE A 4 20.35 -15.22 13.82
N ILE A 5 21.34 -16.00 13.38
CA ILE A 5 22.06 -15.74 12.12
C ILE A 5 21.12 -15.87 10.91
N LYS A 6 20.18 -16.83 10.95
CA LYS A 6 19.15 -16.97 9.91
C LYS A 6 18.26 -15.73 9.84
N ILE A 7 17.69 -15.30 10.97
CA ILE A 7 16.86 -14.09 11.04
C ILE A 7 17.65 -12.88 10.54
N PHE A 8 18.87 -12.68 11.05
CA PHE A 8 19.70 -11.54 10.66
C PHE A 8 19.96 -11.50 9.16
N LYS A 9 20.26 -12.64 8.54
CA LYS A 9 20.49 -12.75 7.09
C LYS A 9 19.22 -12.52 6.27
N GLU A 10 18.06 -12.98 6.74
CA GLU A 10 16.77 -12.74 6.07
C GLU A 10 16.39 -11.25 6.18
N SER A 11 16.51 -10.67 7.38
CA SER A 11 16.21 -9.26 7.64
C SER A 11 17.11 -8.30 6.87
N ILE A 12 18.42 -8.58 6.72
CA ILE A 12 19.31 -7.64 6.03
C ILE A 12 19.00 -7.53 4.53
N ILE A 13 18.60 -8.63 3.89
CA ILE A 13 18.19 -8.63 2.48
C ILE A 13 16.94 -7.77 2.31
N ILE A 14 15.97 -7.96 3.21
CA ILE A 14 14.73 -7.20 3.25
C ILE A 14 15.01 -5.70 3.45
N VAL A 15 15.87 -5.34 4.41
CA VAL A 15 16.21 -3.94 4.72
C VAL A 15 16.95 -3.27 3.56
N ILE A 16 17.85 -3.98 2.87
CA ILE A 16 18.53 -3.44 1.69
C ILE A 16 17.51 -3.17 0.58
N LEU A 17 16.59 -4.11 0.32
CA LEU A 17 15.54 -3.92 -0.67
C LEU A 17 14.62 -2.75 -0.32
N SER A 18 14.16 -2.66 0.93
CA SER A 18 13.29 -1.57 1.37
C SER A 18 13.99 -0.21 1.27
N SER A 19 15.29 -0.17 1.58
CA SER A 19 16.10 1.05 1.44
C SER A 19 16.20 1.50 -0.01
N ILE A 20 16.36 0.57 -0.95
CA ILE A 20 16.40 0.90 -2.39
C ILE A 20 15.05 1.49 -2.84
N PHE A 21 13.93 0.88 -2.47
CA PHE A 21 12.60 1.43 -2.77
C PHE A 21 12.37 2.79 -2.11
N GLY A 22 12.83 2.97 -0.87
CA GLY A 22 12.80 4.24 -0.16
C GLY A 22 13.58 5.34 -0.88
N LEU A 23 14.75 5.02 -1.46
CA LEU A 23 15.51 5.96 -2.29
C LEU A 23 14.74 6.35 -3.56
N PHE A 24 14.09 5.40 -4.23
CA PHE A 24 13.24 5.71 -5.39
C PHE A 24 12.04 6.59 -5.02
N SER A 25 11.38 6.31 -3.89
CA SER A 25 10.28 7.13 -3.39
C SER A 25 10.76 8.55 -3.05
N GLY A 26 11.84 8.67 -2.27
CA GLY A 26 12.39 9.96 -1.85
C GLY A 26 12.88 10.80 -3.04
N THR A 27 13.56 10.19 -4.01
CA THR A 27 13.99 10.88 -5.24
C THR A 27 12.80 11.32 -6.08
N LEU A 28 11.74 10.51 -6.17
CA LEU A 28 10.52 10.85 -6.87
C LEU A 28 9.78 12.03 -6.24
N LEU A 29 9.64 12.06 -4.91
CA LEU A 29 9.09 13.24 -4.21
C LEU A 29 9.97 14.47 -4.40
N SER A 30 11.30 14.31 -4.23
CA SER A 30 12.24 15.43 -4.33
C SER A 30 12.31 16.03 -5.73
N SER A 31 12.08 15.24 -6.78
CA SER A 31 12.08 15.72 -8.16
C SER A 31 10.78 16.44 -8.54
N ASN A 32 9.74 16.33 -7.70
CA ASN A 32 8.41 16.91 -7.92
C ASN A 32 7.99 17.80 -6.73
N ASP A 33 8.96 18.40 -6.04
CA ASP A 33 8.74 19.22 -4.86
C ASP A 33 7.89 20.47 -5.17
N GLU A 34 8.07 21.10 -6.33
CA GLU A 34 7.24 22.22 -6.81
C GLU A 34 5.73 21.87 -6.84
N ILE A 35 5.38 20.65 -7.26
CA ILE A 35 4.00 20.16 -7.28
C ILE A 35 3.47 20.04 -5.85
N LEU A 36 4.28 19.50 -4.94
CA LEU A 36 3.92 19.31 -3.53
C LEU A 36 3.75 20.65 -2.79
N TYR A 37 4.57 21.66 -3.11
CA TYR A 37 4.42 23.02 -2.56
C TYR A 37 3.21 23.76 -3.12
N THR A 38 2.83 23.47 -4.37
CA THR A 38 1.64 24.06 -4.99
C THR A 38 0.35 23.51 -4.37
N ILE A 39 0.37 22.27 -3.88
CA ILE A 39 -0.78 21.59 -3.26
C ILE A 39 -0.40 21.03 -1.89
N PRO A 40 -0.23 21.88 -0.85
CA PRO A 40 0.35 21.49 0.44
C PRO A 40 -0.47 20.46 1.21
N ILE A 41 -1.77 20.35 0.91
CA ILE A 41 -2.64 19.36 1.54
C ILE A 41 -2.22 17.92 1.20
N PHE A 42 -1.55 17.67 0.07
CA PHE A 42 -0.98 16.37 -0.22
C PHE A 42 0.16 16.02 0.74
N LEU A 43 1.04 16.96 1.09
CA LEU A 43 2.11 16.71 2.07
C LEU A 43 1.56 16.25 3.43
N LEU A 44 0.40 16.79 3.82
CA LEU A 44 -0.26 16.42 5.07
C LEU A 44 -0.89 15.02 5.01
N ILE A 45 -1.52 14.69 3.89
CA ILE A 45 -2.34 13.47 3.75
C ILE A 45 -1.52 12.27 3.24
N LEU A 46 -0.44 12.51 2.49
CA LEU A 46 0.37 11.48 1.84
C LEU A 46 0.82 10.36 2.81
N PRO A 47 1.36 10.65 4.02
CA PRO A 47 1.79 9.59 4.92
C PRO A 47 0.64 8.68 5.35
N ALA A 48 -0.56 9.24 5.55
CA ALA A 48 -1.73 8.50 5.98
C ALA A 48 -2.30 7.62 4.85
N LEU A 49 -2.29 8.11 3.61
CA LEU A 49 -2.67 7.30 2.43
C LEU A 49 -1.69 6.16 2.22
N ASN A 50 -0.42 6.43 2.41
CA ASN A 50 0.64 5.45 2.27
C ASN A 50 0.50 4.32 3.31
N SER A 51 0.24 4.68 4.57
CA SER A 51 -0.07 3.70 5.63
C SER A 51 -1.31 2.88 5.27
N LEU A 52 -2.40 3.53 4.83
CA LEU A 52 -3.65 2.84 4.52
C LEU A 52 -3.45 1.69 3.53
N ILE A 53 -2.76 1.94 2.40
CA ILE A 53 -2.57 0.90 1.39
C ILE A 53 -1.59 -0.18 1.88
N GLY A 54 -0.53 0.19 2.61
CA GLY A 54 0.41 -0.74 3.22
C GLY A 54 -0.26 -1.68 4.22
N ASP A 55 -1.12 -1.13 5.08
CA ASP A 55 -1.85 -1.85 6.12
C ASP A 55 -2.86 -2.84 5.51
N ILE A 56 -3.69 -2.38 4.58
CA ILE A 56 -4.66 -3.23 3.88
C ILE A 56 -3.96 -4.39 3.15
N SER A 57 -2.83 -4.09 2.50
CA SER A 57 -2.05 -5.10 1.80
C SER A 57 -1.40 -6.11 2.76
N THR A 58 -0.94 -5.65 3.93
CA THR A 58 -0.38 -6.51 4.98
C THR A 58 -1.44 -7.44 5.58
N VAL A 59 -2.66 -6.94 5.78
CA VAL A 59 -3.80 -7.76 6.23
C VAL A 59 -4.14 -8.81 5.17
N LEU A 60 -4.16 -8.44 3.88
CA LEU A 60 -4.39 -9.39 2.79
C LEU A 60 -3.36 -10.53 2.81
N VAL A 61 -2.07 -10.20 2.88
CA VAL A 61 -0.99 -11.19 2.93
C VAL A 61 -1.19 -12.13 4.11
N SER A 62 -1.44 -11.59 5.30
CA SER A 62 -1.60 -12.38 6.53
C SER A 62 -2.79 -13.34 6.45
N ARG A 63 -3.93 -12.88 5.88
CA ARG A 63 -5.11 -13.72 5.67
C ARG A 63 -4.87 -14.79 4.63
N LEU A 64 -4.29 -14.45 3.48
CA LEU A 64 -3.95 -15.41 2.43
C LEU A 64 -3.02 -16.51 2.95
N THR A 65 -1.97 -16.13 3.66
CA THR A 65 -1.03 -17.08 4.28
C THR A 65 -1.77 -18.01 5.25
N THR A 66 -2.62 -17.48 6.12
CA THR A 66 -3.43 -18.28 7.05
C THR A 66 -4.34 -19.26 6.30
N HIS A 67 -5.01 -18.78 5.26
CA HIS A 67 -5.90 -19.61 4.44
C HIS A 67 -5.17 -20.74 3.70
N LEU A 68 -3.92 -20.51 3.28
CA LEU A 68 -3.08 -21.52 2.63
C LEU A 68 -2.61 -22.58 3.63
N TYR A 69 -2.20 -22.19 4.85
CA TYR A 69 -1.77 -23.13 5.89
C TYR A 69 -2.92 -23.98 6.45
N ILE A 70 -4.11 -23.41 6.63
CA ILE A 70 -5.30 -24.14 7.11
C ILE A 70 -5.95 -24.95 5.97
N GLY A 71 -5.63 -24.65 4.71
CA GLY A 71 -6.14 -25.36 3.54
C GLY A 71 -7.53 -24.91 3.07
N THR A 72 -8.05 -23.79 3.60
CA THR A 72 -9.30 -23.17 3.13
C THR A 72 -9.17 -22.52 1.75
N ILE A 73 -7.96 -22.14 1.34
CA ILE A 73 -7.62 -21.76 -0.03
C ILE A 73 -6.52 -22.71 -0.49
N LEU A 74 -6.75 -23.41 -1.60
CA LEU A 74 -5.72 -24.27 -2.18
C LEU A 74 -4.59 -23.40 -2.77
N PRO A 75 -3.33 -23.87 -2.76
CA PRO A 75 -2.22 -23.19 -3.41
C PRO A 75 -2.30 -23.34 -4.94
N LYS A 76 -3.38 -22.84 -5.54
CA LYS A 76 -3.67 -22.84 -6.97
C LYS A 76 -4.37 -21.53 -7.31
N ILE A 77 -4.14 -21.02 -8.52
CA ILE A 77 -4.82 -19.83 -9.01
C ILE A 77 -6.25 -20.24 -9.36
N GLN A 78 -7.14 -20.12 -8.39
CA GLN A 78 -8.54 -20.48 -8.53
C GLN A 78 -9.41 -19.52 -7.72
N ARG A 79 -10.67 -19.38 -8.12
CA ARG A 79 -11.65 -18.66 -7.33
C ARG A 79 -11.97 -19.46 -6.07
N SER A 80 -12.05 -18.77 -4.94
CA SER A 80 -12.50 -19.32 -3.66
C SER A 80 -13.51 -18.35 -3.07
N GLU A 81 -14.57 -18.86 -2.44
CA GLU A 81 -15.54 -18.02 -1.74
C GLU A 81 -14.86 -17.22 -0.61
N ARG A 82 -13.90 -17.84 0.10
CA ARG A 82 -13.09 -17.14 1.12
C ARG A 82 -12.28 -15.97 0.54
N LEU A 83 -11.73 -16.16 -0.66
CA LEU A 83 -10.99 -15.08 -1.33
C LEU A 83 -11.92 -13.92 -1.72
N LYS A 84 -13.17 -14.21 -2.10
CA LYS A 84 -14.17 -13.18 -2.37
C LYS A 84 -14.58 -12.45 -1.10
N GLU A 85 -14.84 -13.17 -0.01
CA GLU A 85 -15.15 -12.59 1.29
C GLU A 85 -14.03 -11.64 1.76
N ASP A 86 -12.77 -12.07 1.64
CA ASP A 86 -11.61 -11.24 1.94
C ASP A 86 -11.54 -10.01 1.04
N PHE A 87 -11.75 -10.17 -0.27
CA PHE A 87 -11.77 -9.05 -1.20
C PHE A 87 -12.81 -7.99 -0.82
N TYR A 88 -14.06 -8.40 -0.59
CA TYR A 88 -15.14 -7.46 -0.24
C TYR A 88 -14.93 -6.84 1.15
N GLY A 89 -14.49 -7.63 2.13
CA GLY A 89 -14.20 -7.14 3.48
C GLY A 89 -13.09 -6.10 3.48
N LEU A 90 -11.99 -6.36 2.75
CA LEU A 90 -10.88 -5.42 2.63
C LEU A 90 -11.28 -4.19 1.82
N PHE A 91 -12.03 -4.35 0.73
CA PHE A 91 -12.49 -3.23 -0.09
C PHE A 91 -13.42 -2.30 0.69
N PHE A 92 -14.34 -2.86 1.48
CA PHE A 92 -15.22 -2.06 2.33
C PHE A 92 -14.45 -1.33 3.44
N THR A 93 -13.49 -2.03 4.08
CA THR A 93 -12.60 -1.43 5.09
C THR A 93 -11.77 -0.29 4.49
N LEU A 94 -11.26 -0.47 3.27
CA LEU A 94 -10.53 0.54 2.51
C LEU A 94 -11.40 1.79 2.27
N LEU A 95 -12.63 1.62 1.78
CA LEU A 95 -13.54 2.73 1.51
C LEU A 95 -13.89 3.51 2.77
N LEU A 96 -14.20 2.83 3.87
CA LEU A 96 -14.48 3.47 5.16
C LEU A 96 -13.27 4.25 5.67
N SER A 97 -12.09 3.63 5.65
CA SER A 97 -10.85 4.24 6.12
C SER A 97 -10.45 5.44 5.25
N LEU A 98 -10.60 5.33 3.93
CA LEU A 98 -10.36 6.43 3.00
C LEU A 98 -11.32 7.59 3.24
N GLY A 99 -12.61 7.31 3.42
CA GLY A 99 -13.61 8.33 3.75
C GLY A 99 -13.26 9.06 5.05
N PHE A 100 -12.88 8.32 6.08
CA PHE A 100 -12.40 8.91 7.34
C PHE A 100 -11.14 9.76 7.12
N LEU A 101 -10.16 9.28 6.37
CA LEU A 101 -8.92 10.01 6.09
C LEU A 101 -9.15 11.30 5.29
N ILE A 102 -10.09 11.31 4.36
CA ILE A 102 -10.48 12.53 3.63
C ILE A 102 -11.05 13.54 4.64
N ILE A 103 -12.02 13.14 5.47
CA ILE A 103 -12.65 14.04 6.44
C ILE A 103 -11.61 14.57 7.44
N ALA A 104 -10.79 13.68 8.01
CA ALA A 104 -9.74 14.03 8.96
C ALA A 104 -8.66 14.91 8.32
N GLY A 105 -8.16 14.56 7.14
CA GLY A 105 -7.12 15.31 6.44
C GLY A 105 -7.56 16.73 6.08
N PHE A 106 -8.77 16.89 5.54
CA PHE A 106 -9.30 18.21 5.20
C PHE A 106 -9.63 19.05 6.43
N SER A 107 -10.17 18.45 7.50
CA SER A 107 -10.43 19.18 8.75
C SER A 107 -9.13 19.71 9.38
N VAL A 108 -8.08 18.88 9.46
CA VAL A 108 -6.76 19.31 9.94
C VAL A 108 -6.16 20.36 9.00
N GLY A 109 -6.32 20.21 7.68
CA GLY A 109 -5.88 21.20 6.69
C GLY A 109 -6.51 22.57 6.90
N ILE A 110 -7.83 22.63 7.16
CA ILE A 110 -8.55 23.87 7.47
C ILE A 110 -8.04 24.48 8.77
N ILE A 111 -7.90 23.68 9.83
CA ILE A 111 -7.41 24.16 11.14
C ILE A 111 -5.99 24.71 11.04
N SER A 112 -5.15 24.09 10.19
CA SER A 112 -3.75 24.48 9.99
C SER A 112 -3.59 25.66 9.02
N GLY A 113 -4.68 26.19 8.46
CA GLY A 113 -4.64 27.32 7.52
C GLY A 113 -4.09 26.96 6.13
N VAL A 114 -4.10 25.67 5.75
CA VAL A 114 -3.63 25.23 4.43
C VAL A 114 -4.59 25.72 3.35
N LYS A 115 -4.06 26.39 2.32
CA LYS A 115 -4.85 26.83 1.18
C LYS A 115 -5.36 25.62 0.39
N LEU A 116 -6.69 25.43 0.38
CA LEU A 116 -7.35 24.37 -0.37
C LEU A 116 -7.63 24.85 -1.80
N VAL A 117 -6.85 24.38 -2.76
CA VAL A 117 -7.09 24.63 -4.19
C VAL A 117 -7.78 23.42 -4.79
N ASN A 118 -9.01 23.60 -5.29
CA ASN A 118 -9.81 22.57 -5.94
C ASN A 118 -9.96 21.26 -5.12
N PRO A 119 -10.65 21.31 -3.95
CA PRO A 119 -10.78 20.18 -3.03
C PRO A 119 -11.40 18.92 -3.68
N PHE A 120 -12.35 19.10 -4.60
CA PHE A 120 -12.99 17.98 -5.30
C PHE A 120 -12.01 17.20 -6.18
N LEU A 121 -11.10 17.90 -6.87
CA LEU A 121 -10.09 17.26 -7.71
C LEU A 121 -9.08 16.48 -6.86
N ILE A 122 -8.66 17.04 -5.72
CA ILE A 122 -7.76 16.34 -4.78
C ILE A 122 -8.41 15.07 -4.27
N ILE A 123 -9.68 15.13 -3.85
CA ILE A 123 -10.44 13.96 -3.40
C ILE A 123 -10.52 12.91 -4.51
N LEU A 124 -10.78 13.32 -5.75
CA LEU A 124 -10.81 12.43 -6.90
C LEU A 124 -9.46 11.73 -7.10
N ILE A 125 -8.35 12.47 -7.07
CA ILE A 125 -6.99 11.93 -7.19
C ILE A 125 -6.71 10.90 -6.08
N MET A 126 -7.07 11.21 -4.84
CA MET A 126 -6.90 10.28 -3.71
C MET A 126 -7.69 8.98 -3.92
N ILE A 127 -8.95 9.09 -4.32
CA ILE A 127 -9.83 7.94 -4.56
C ILE A 127 -9.28 7.08 -5.71
N LEU A 128 -8.91 7.70 -6.84
CA LEU A 128 -8.36 6.97 -7.98
C LEU A 128 -7.06 6.24 -7.62
N THR A 129 -6.15 6.92 -6.92
CA THR A 129 -4.88 6.33 -6.46
C THR A 129 -5.14 5.09 -5.62
N ILE A 130 -5.94 5.23 -4.56
CA ILE A 130 -6.16 4.15 -3.59
C ILE A 130 -6.93 2.97 -4.22
N ILE A 131 -7.92 3.24 -5.06
CA ILE A 131 -8.68 2.18 -5.74
C ILE A 131 -7.75 1.40 -6.67
N ILE A 132 -6.97 2.08 -7.52
CA ILE A 132 -6.09 1.42 -8.48
C ILE A 132 -5.02 0.59 -7.75
N LEU A 133 -4.39 1.17 -6.72
CA LEU A 133 -3.42 0.44 -5.91
C LEU A 133 -4.04 -0.76 -5.22
N PHE A 134 -5.25 -0.66 -4.67
CA PHE A 134 -5.92 -1.80 -4.05
C PHE A 134 -6.06 -2.98 -5.01
N PHE A 135 -6.61 -2.75 -6.22
CA PHE A 135 -6.77 -3.81 -7.21
C PHE A 135 -5.42 -4.39 -7.66
N MET A 136 -4.43 -3.53 -7.90
CA MET A 136 -3.09 -3.93 -8.30
C MET A 136 -2.42 -4.79 -7.22
N MET A 137 -2.42 -4.33 -5.97
CA MET A 137 -1.83 -5.04 -4.83
C MET A 137 -2.57 -6.35 -4.55
N PHE A 138 -3.90 -6.37 -4.66
CA PHE A 138 -4.68 -7.59 -4.44
C PHE A 138 -4.25 -8.72 -5.38
N ILE A 139 -4.15 -8.42 -6.67
CA ILE A 139 -3.73 -9.39 -7.69
C ILE A 139 -2.28 -9.83 -7.47
N LEU A 140 -1.37 -8.86 -7.31
CA LEU A 140 0.06 -9.12 -7.13
C LEU A 140 0.33 -9.99 -5.91
N LEU A 141 -0.29 -9.67 -4.77
CA LEU A 141 -0.09 -10.40 -3.52
C LEU A 141 -0.72 -11.78 -3.56
N PHE A 142 -1.90 -11.94 -4.15
CA PHE A 142 -2.52 -13.25 -4.32
C PHE A 142 -1.63 -14.21 -5.12
N LEU A 143 -1.13 -13.75 -6.27
CA LEU A 143 -0.25 -14.55 -7.12
C LEU A 143 1.07 -14.87 -6.42
N SER A 144 1.67 -13.87 -5.76
CA SER A 144 2.96 -14.02 -5.07
C SER A 144 2.84 -14.93 -3.85
N ALA A 145 1.74 -14.86 -3.10
CA ALA A 145 1.49 -15.72 -1.94
C ALA A 145 1.39 -17.20 -2.34
N ILE A 146 0.63 -17.50 -3.40
CA ILE A 146 0.55 -18.87 -3.94
C ILE A 146 1.93 -19.36 -4.39
N TYR A 147 2.69 -18.51 -5.08
CA TYR A 147 4.02 -18.87 -5.58
C TYR A 147 5.01 -19.18 -4.46
N LEU A 148 5.10 -18.31 -3.45
CA LEU A 148 5.98 -18.49 -2.29
C LEU A 148 5.58 -19.71 -1.47
N PHE A 149 4.28 -19.90 -1.23
CA PHE A 149 3.80 -21.04 -0.46
C PHE A 149 4.13 -22.37 -1.15
N LYS A 150 4.00 -22.45 -2.49
CA LYS A 150 4.42 -23.63 -3.27
C LYS A 150 5.91 -23.94 -3.16
N ARG A 151 6.74 -22.93 -2.90
CA ARG A 151 8.20 -23.08 -2.68
C ARG A 151 8.55 -23.47 -1.25
N GLY A 152 7.56 -23.64 -0.36
CA GLY A 152 7.78 -23.96 1.04
C GLY A 152 8.29 -22.77 1.86
N THR A 153 8.23 -21.55 1.32
CA THR A 153 8.55 -20.32 2.03
C THR A 153 7.28 -19.68 2.58
N ASP A 154 7.31 -19.23 3.82
CA ASP A 154 6.22 -18.46 4.42
C ASP A 154 6.05 -17.13 3.66
N PRO A 155 4.90 -16.89 3.00
CA PRO A 155 4.66 -15.65 2.27
C PRO A 155 4.76 -14.40 3.17
N ASN A 156 4.41 -14.49 4.46
CA ASN A 156 4.46 -13.35 5.37
C ASN A 156 5.88 -12.79 5.52
N ASN A 157 6.89 -13.67 5.56
CA ASN A 157 8.29 -13.29 5.76
C ASN A 157 8.86 -12.46 4.61
N PHE A 158 8.31 -12.59 3.40
CA PHE A 158 8.79 -11.89 2.21
C PHE A 158 7.84 -10.79 1.74
N LEU A 159 6.53 -11.06 1.72
CA LEU A 159 5.56 -10.16 1.12
C LEU A 159 5.25 -8.94 2.00
N ILE A 160 5.22 -9.08 3.33
CA ILE A 160 4.90 -7.93 4.21
C ILE A 160 5.96 -6.82 4.10
N PRO A 161 7.28 -7.12 4.19
CA PRO A 161 8.28 -6.07 4.05
C PRO A 161 8.42 -5.55 2.61
N PHE A 162 8.20 -6.43 1.63
CA PHE A 162 8.21 -6.04 0.22
C PHE A 162 7.06 -5.09 -0.10
N ILE A 163 5.85 -5.38 0.37
CA ILE A 163 4.65 -4.62 0.00
C ILE A 163 4.59 -3.25 0.66
N THR A 164 5.07 -3.13 1.89
CA THR A 164 5.19 -1.84 2.59
C THR A 164 6.15 -0.92 1.84
N SER A 165 7.32 -1.44 1.46
CA SER A 165 8.29 -0.70 0.63
C SER A 165 7.74 -0.34 -0.76
N LEU A 166 6.97 -1.26 -1.37
CA LEU A 166 6.36 -1.02 -2.67
C LEU A 166 5.23 0.03 -2.58
N ALA A 167 4.42 -0.01 -1.53
CA ALA A 167 3.40 1.00 -1.23
C ALA A 167 4.04 2.38 -1.05
N ASP A 168 5.14 2.46 -0.28
CA ASP A 168 5.90 3.69 -0.07
C ASP A 168 6.37 4.35 -1.36
N PHE A 169 6.64 3.56 -2.40
CA PHE A 169 7.01 4.04 -3.73
C PHE A 169 5.79 4.33 -4.62
N LEU A 170 4.84 3.40 -4.69
CA LEU A 170 3.72 3.49 -5.62
C LEU A 170 2.70 4.56 -5.23
N THR A 171 2.43 4.76 -3.93
CA THR A 171 1.47 5.78 -3.48
C THR A 171 1.83 7.18 -3.98
N PRO A 172 3.04 7.72 -3.72
CA PRO A 172 3.42 9.02 -4.25
C PRO A 172 3.57 9.04 -5.78
N LEU A 173 4.04 7.94 -6.40
CA LEU A 173 4.13 7.84 -7.85
C LEU A 173 2.76 8.06 -8.51
N PHE A 174 1.73 7.35 -8.07
CA PHE A 174 0.38 7.46 -8.63
C PHE A 174 -0.27 8.81 -8.32
N ILE A 175 -0.04 9.37 -7.13
CA ILE A 175 -0.53 10.72 -6.79
C ILE A 175 0.08 11.76 -7.71
N ILE A 176 1.42 11.77 -7.87
CA ILE A 176 2.11 12.72 -8.76
C ILE A 176 1.69 12.53 -10.22
N LEU A 177 1.56 11.28 -10.67
CA LEU A 177 1.08 10.96 -12.01
C LEU A 177 -0.31 11.55 -12.25
N PHE A 178 -1.26 11.34 -11.34
CA PHE A 178 -2.61 11.87 -11.50
C PHE A 178 -2.68 13.38 -11.35
N ILE A 179 -1.88 13.99 -10.47
CA ILE A 179 -1.75 15.44 -10.43
C ILE A 179 -1.32 15.97 -11.80
N THR A 180 -0.27 15.39 -12.39
CA THR A 180 0.26 15.81 -13.70
C THR A 180 -0.73 15.60 -14.86
N ILE A 181 -1.63 14.62 -14.74
CA ILE A 181 -2.66 14.35 -15.76
C ILE A 181 -3.85 15.30 -15.64
N PHE A 182 -4.25 15.66 -14.42
CA PHE A 182 -5.49 16.39 -14.16
C PHE A 182 -5.30 17.89 -13.88
N ILE A 183 -4.08 18.34 -13.62
CA ILE A 183 -3.70 19.73 -13.31
C ILE A 183 -2.64 20.18 -14.31
#